data_AF-A0A2L0X3H5-F1
#
_entry.id   AF-A0A2L0X3H5-F1
#
_cell.length_a   1.000
_cell.length_b   1.000
_cell.length_c   1.000
_cell.angle_alpha   90.00
_cell.angle_beta   90.00
_cell.angle_gamma   90.00
#
_symmetry.space_group_name_H-M   'P 1'
#
loop_
_entity.id
_entity.type
_entity.pdbx_description
1 polymer ?
#
loop_
_entity_poly.entity_id
_entity_poly.type
_entity_poly.pdbx_seq_one_letter_code
_entity_poly.pdbx_strand_id
1 'polypeptide(L)'
;MNLASIIADLESADSTLTIVAKRPWTANSDARLVSLTDEYSIPGNVLQEGFEYFLEVSIALDEVLGEFAGRLSSDQRVAAIVYYAENDAYPDWLNAIARSLLG
;
A
#
# COMPACT_ATOMS: atom_id res chain seq x y z
N MET A 1 8.03 9.52 7.96
CA MET A 1 7.66 8.11 8.17
C MET A 1 8.05 7.33 6.92
N ASN A 2 8.34 6.04 7.05
CA ASN A 2 8.63 5.20 5.89
C ASN A 2 7.39 4.37 5.52
N LEU A 3 7.44 3.76 4.34
CA LEU A 3 6.34 2.95 3.81
C LEU A 3 5.97 1.78 4.72
N ALA A 4 6.95 1.10 5.31
CA ALA A 4 6.71 0.00 6.23
C ALA A 4 5.93 0.42 7.49
N SER A 5 6.24 1.60 8.06
CA SER A 5 5.49 2.14 9.20
C SER A 5 4.03 2.42 8.84
N ILE A 6 3.76 3.01 7.67
CA ILE A 6 2.38 3.24 7.22
C ILE A 6 1.65 1.91 7.05
N ILE A 7 2.31 0.93 6.41
CA ILE A 7 1.72 -0.40 6.15
C ILE A 7 1.41 -1.15 7.45
N ALA A 8 2.26 -1.00 8.47
CA ALA A 8 2.06 -1.62 9.78
C ALA A 8 0.86 -1.03 10.54
N ASP A 9 0.53 0.24 10.28
CA ASP A 9 -0.56 0.97 10.96
C ASP A 9 -1.82 1.12 10.08
N LEU A 10 -1.92 0.39 8.94
CA LEU A 10 -3.01 0.52 7.97
C LEU A 10 -4.40 0.34 8.58
N GLU A 11 -4.56 -0.62 9.49
CA GLU A 11 -5.84 -0.89 10.15
C GLU A 11 -6.35 0.29 11.00
N SER A 12 -5.45 1.19 11.41
CA SER A 12 -5.79 2.41 12.16
C SER A 12 -5.79 3.67 11.28
N ALA A 13 -5.38 3.56 10.01
CA ALA A 13 -5.36 4.67 9.08
C ALA A 13 -6.77 4.96 8.55
N ASP A 14 -7.02 6.22 8.20
CA ASP A 14 -8.24 6.61 7.51
C ASP A 14 -8.24 6.03 6.09
N SER A 15 -9.23 5.19 5.79
CA SER A 15 -9.35 4.47 4.52
C SER A 15 -9.64 5.37 3.32
N THR A 16 -10.03 6.63 3.55
CA THR A 16 -10.24 7.63 2.50
C THR A 16 -8.94 8.28 2.02
N LEU A 17 -7.82 8.03 2.71
CA LEU A 17 -6.53 8.60 2.37
C LEU A 17 -5.80 7.77 1.32
N THR A 18 -4.88 8.45 0.63
CA THR A 18 -3.96 7.86 -0.34
C THR A 18 -2.56 7.82 0.23
N ILE A 19 -1.90 6.68 0.11
CA ILE A 19 -0.49 6.52 0.39
C ILE A 19 0.28 7.10 -0.80
N VAL A 20 1.21 7.99 -0.50
CA VAL A 20 2.20 8.48 -1.47
C VAL A 20 3.58 8.07 -1.01
N ALA A 21 4.46 7.72 -1.95
CA ALA A 21 5.81 7.28 -1.65
C ALA A 21 6.82 7.76 -2.70
N LYS A 22 8.05 8.02 -2.26
CA LYS A 22 9.16 8.32 -3.17
C LYS A 22 9.71 7.04 -3.77
N ARG A 23 10.02 7.06 -5.07
CA ARG A 23 10.70 5.94 -5.73
C ARG A 23 12.19 5.86 -5.37
N PRO A 24 12.80 4.66 -5.44
CA PRO A 24 12.15 3.36 -5.66
C PRO A 24 11.27 2.97 -4.47
N TRP A 25 10.17 2.25 -4.70
CA TRP A 25 9.26 1.84 -3.62
C TRP A 25 9.81 0.63 -2.87
N THR A 26 10.16 0.87 -1.61
CA THR A 26 10.76 -0.12 -0.71
C THR A 26 10.20 0.13 0.69
N ALA A 27 10.39 -0.82 1.60
CA ALA A 27 10.01 -0.68 3.01
C ALA A 27 10.53 0.62 3.66
N ASN A 28 11.71 1.08 3.25
CA ASN A 28 12.38 2.25 3.80
C ASN A 28 12.08 3.55 3.04
N SER A 29 11.28 3.49 1.97
CA SER A 29 10.98 4.67 1.16
C SER A 29 10.19 5.68 1.96
N ASP A 30 10.52 6.96 1.79
CA ASP A 30 9.75 8.05 2.36
C ASP A 30 8.32 7.96 1.85
N ALA A 31 7.37 7.86 2.78
CA ALA A 31 5.95 7.77 2.47
C ALA A 31 5.12 8.66 3.39
N ARG A 32 3.91 9.01 2.94
CA ARG A 32 2.94 9.80 3.72
C ARG A 32 1.52 9.40 3.31
N LEU A 33 0.57 9.70 4.19
CA LEU A 33 -0.86 9.68 3.87
C LEU A 33 -1.30 11.09 3.48
N VAL A 34 -2.05 11.20 2.39
CA VAL A 34 -2.59 12.47 1.91
C VAL A 34 -4.04 12.30 1.49
N SER A 35 -4.84 13.33 1.70
CA SER A 35 -6.14 13.43 1.04
C SER A 35 -5.91 13.89 -0.40
N LEU A 36 -6.64 13.30 -1.35
CA LEU A 36 -6.68 13.80 -2.71
C LEU A 36 -7.37 15.18 -2.75
N THR A 37 -7.07 15.95 -3.80
CA THR A 37 -7.83 17.18 -4.10
C THR A 37 -9.26 16.84 -4.53
N ASP A 38 -10.11 17.86 -4.66
CA ASP A 38 -11.48 17.69 -5.14
C ASP A 38 -11.55 17.10 -6.58
N GLU A 39 -10.45 17.22 -7.33
CA GLU A 39 -10.25 16.61 -8.65
C GLU A 39 -9.62 15.20 -8.58
N TYR A 40 -9.63 14.56 -7.41
CA TYR A 40 -9.07 13.21 -7.17
C TYR A 40 -7.59 13.09 -7.56
N SER A 41 -6.81 14.16 -7.33
CA SER A 41 -5.38 14.21 -7.67
C SER A 41 -4.51 14.40 -6.43
N ILE A 42 -3.23 14.01 -6.50
CA ILE A 42 -2.26 14.29 -5.43
C ILE A 42 -2.05 15.81 -5.32
N PRO A 43 -2.08 16.41 -4.11
CA PRO A 43 -1.81 17.84 -3.94
C PRO A 43 -0.47 18.27 -4.56
N GLY A 44 -0.46 19.40 -5.27
CA GLY A 44 0.72 19.84 -6.02
C GLY A 44 1.98 20.05 -5.16
N ASN A 45 1.83 20.46 -3.90
CA ASN A 45 2.96 20.58 -2.97
C ASN A 45 3.60 19.22 -2.64
N VAL A 46 2.80 18.15 -2.58
CA VAL A 46 3.29 16.79 -2.31
C VAL A 46 4.07 16.26 -3.51
N LEU A 47 3.57 16.51 -4.74
CA LEU A 47 4.28 16.18 -5.98
C LEU A 47 5.62 16.94 -6.09
N GLN A 48 5.65 18.22 -5.73
CA GLN A 48 6.88 19.03 -5.74
C GLN A 48 7.94 18.54 -4.73
N GLU A 49 7.52 17.90 -3.64
CA GLU A 49 8.41 17.24 -2.69
C GLU A 49 8.99 15.91 -3.21
N GLY A 50 8.59 15.47 -4.41
CA GLY A 50 9.06 14.25 -5.07
C GLY A 50 8.32 12.98 -4.66
N PHE A 51 7.15 13.11 -4.04
CA PHE A 51 6.28 11.96 -3.77
C PHE A 51 5.47 11.62 -5.01
N GLU A 52 5.29 10.32 -5.25
CA GLU A 52 4.42 9.80 -6.29
C GLU A 52 3.21 9.11 -5.65
N TYR A 53 2.12 9.04 -6.43
CA TYR A 53 1.00 8.17 -6.08
C TYR A 53 1.51 6.73 -5.91
N PHE A 54 1.15 6.11 -4.80
CA PHE A 54 1.52 4.73 -4.51
C PHE A 54 0.29 3.82 -4.52
N LEU A 55 -0.64 4.02 -3.58
CA LEU A 55 -1.88 3.24 -3.48
C LEU A 55 -2.86 3.87 -2.47
N GLU A 56 -4.16 3.71 -2.62
CA GLU A 56 -5.15 4.06 -1.60
C GLU A 56 -5.06 3.14 -0.37
N VAL A 57 -5.36 3.69 0.80
CA VAL A 57 -5.40 2.91 2.05
C VAL A 57 -6.46 1.82 1.95
N SER A 58 -7.63 2.11 1.40
CA SER A 58 -8.69 1.11 1.18
C SER A 58 -8.24 -0.03 0.28
N ILE A 59 -7.58 0.23 -0.85
CA ILE A 59 -7.08 -0.83 -1.74
C ILE A 59 -6.00 -1.65 -1.06
N ALA A 60 -5.04 -1.00 -0.39
CA ALA A 60 -4.00 -1.69 0.36
C ALA A 60 -4.58 -2.62 1.44
N LEU A 61 -5.58 -2.14 2.18
CA LEU A 61 -6.17 -2.86 3.30
C LEU A 61 -7.17 -3.94 2.85
N ASP A 62 -8.12 -3.59 1.99
CA ASP A 62 -9.27 -4.44 1.67
C ASP A 62 -8.99 -5.38 0.49
N GLU A 63 -8.28 -4.91 -0.54
CA GLU A 63 -8.01 -5.71 -1.74
C GLU A 63 -6.71 -6.49 -1.63
N VAL A 64 -5.61 -5.83 -1.27
CA VAL A 64 -4.29 -6.48 -1.24
C VAL A 64 -4.11 -7.36 -0.03
N LEU A 65 -4.35 -6.81 1.17
CA LEU A 65 -4.19 -7.57 2.41
C LEU A 65 -5.44 -8.38 2.73
N GLY A 66 -6.62 -7.76 2.67
CA GLY A 66 -7.92 -8.39 2.87
C GLY A 66 -7.93 -9.44 3.98
N GLU A 67 -8.37 -10.66 3.65
CA GLU A 67 -8.41 -11.80 4.57
C GLU A 67 -7.03 -12.33 5.01
N PHE A 68 -5.95 -11.93 4.33
CA PHE A 68 -4.58 -12.32 4.64
C PHE A 68 -3.91 -11.42 5.68
N ALA A 69 -4.49 -10.26 6.00
CA ALA A 69 -3.88 -9.25 6.89
C ALA A 69 -3.33 -9.83 8.21
N GLY A 70 -4.08 -10.73 8.85
CA GLY A 70 -3.71 -11.39 10.11
C GLY A 70 -2.75 -12.59 9.98
N ARG A 71 -2.37 -12.97 8.74
CA ARG A 71 -1.58 -14.17 8.45
C ARG A 71 -0.23 -13.85 7.84
N LEU A 72 -0.09 -12.67 7.26
CA LEU A 72 1.15 -12.18 6.68
C LEU A 72 2.03 -11.54 7.74
N SER A 73 3.34 -11.81 7.68
CA SER A 73 4.31 -11.02 8.43
C SER A 73 4.35 -9.57 7.93
N SER A 74 4.88 -8.65 8.72
CA SER A 74 5.05 -7.25 8.31
C SER A 74 5.80 -7.13 6.98
N ASP A 75 6.86 -7.91 6.78
CA ASP A 75 7.64 -7.91 5.53
C ASP A 75 6.82 -8.44 4.35
N GLN A 76 6.00 -9.47 4.55
CA GLN A 76 5.11 -9.99 3.52
C GLN A 76 4.03 -8.98 3.14
N ARG A 77 3.49 -8.24 4.13
CA ARG A 77 2.51 -7.16 3.87
C ARG A 77 3.12 -6.08 2.99
N VAL A 78 4.33 -5.62 3.34
CA VAL A 78 5.05 -4.62 2.52
C VAL A 78 5.33 -5.16 1.12
N ALA A 79 5.84 -6.39 1.01
CA ALA A 79 6.14 -7.00 -0.29
C ALA A 79 4.89 -7.16 -1.17
N ALA A 80 3.77 -7.58 -0.60
CA ALA A 80 2.51 -7.71 -1.34
C ALA A 80 2.00 -6.36 -1.87
N ILE A 81 1.98 -5.35 -1.01
CA ILE A 81 1.49 -4.01 -1.37
C ILE A 81 2.41 -3.34 -2.39
N VAL A 82 3.73 -3.40 -2.21
CA VAL A 82 4.69 -2.84 -3.19
C VAL A 82 4.54 -3.56 -4.52
N TYR A 83 4.45 -4.89 -4.53
CA TYR A 83 4.26 -5.64 -5.76
C TYR A 83 2.96 -5.25 -6.47
N TYR A 84 1.86 -5.12 -5.73
CA TYR A 84 0.58 -4.71 -6.28
C TYR A 84 0.66 -3.28 -6.87
N ALA A 85 1.23 -2.32 -6.14
CA ALA A 85 1.39 -0.96 -6.62
C ALA A 85 2.24 -0.86 -7.90
N GLU A 86 3.25 -1.73 -8.06
CA GLU A 86 4.11 -1.74 -9.27
C GLU A 86 3.52 -2.48 -10.46
N ASN A 87 2.74 -3.54 -10.22
CA ASN A 87 2.33 -4.49 -11.25
C ASN A 87 0.82 -4.51 -11.51
N ASP A 88 0.03 -3.79 -10.70
CA ASP A 88 -1.44 -3.84 -10.72
C ASP A 88 -1.97 -5.29 -10.63
N ALA A 89 -1.27 -6.11 -9.84
CA ALA A 89 -1.49 -7.55 -9.76
C ALA A 89 -1.01 -8.14 -8.43
N TYR A 90 -1.58 -9.26 -8.03
CA TYR A 90 -1.14 -10.00 -6.85
C TYR A 90 0.12 -10.83 -7.15
N PRO A 91 1.09 -10.90 -6.23
CA PRO A 91 2.23 -11.77 -6.41
C PRO A 91 1.82 -13.25 -6.36
N ASP A 92 2.51 -14.10 -7.14
CA ASP A 92 2.19 -15.52 -7.27
C ASP A 92 2.16 -16.27 -5.93
N TRP A 93 3.04 -15.91 -5.00
CA TRP A 93 3.08 -16.53 -3.67
C TRP A 93 1.84 -16.20 -2.83
N LEU A 94 1.24 -15.01 -3.00
CA LEU A 94 0.00 -14.63 -2.31
C LEU A 94 -1.18 -15.38 -2.92
N ASN A 95 -1.23 -15.49 -4.25
CA ASN A 95 -2.21 -16.33 -4.96
C ASN A 95 -2.10 -17.81 -4.54
N ALA A 96 -0.89 -18.32 -4.31
CA ALA A 96 -0.67 -19.68 -3.84
C ALA A 96 -1.23 -19.89 -2.42
N ILE A 97 -1.05 -18.92 -1.52
CA ILE A 97 -1.64 -18.93 -0.17
C ILE A 97 -3.17 -18.95 -0.29
N ALA A 98 -3.77 -18.08 -1.12
CA ALA A 98 -5.21 -18.04 -1.34
C ALA A 98 -5.76 -19.40 -1.82
N ARG A 99 -5.10 -20.04 -2.79
CA ARG A 99 -5.50 -21.36 -3.32
C ARG A 99 -5.40 -22.47 -2.29
N SER A 100 -4.42 -22.42 -1.40
CA SER A 100 -4.25 -23.41 -0.33
C SER A 100 -5.39 -23.39 0.71
N LEU A 101 -6.24 -22.36 0.70
CA LEU A 101 -7.36 -22.21 1.66
C LEU A 101 -8.70 -22.70 1.12
N LEU A 102 -8.79 -22.84 -0.20
CA LEU A 102 -9.99 -23.31 -0.90
C LEU A 102 -10.01 -24.83 -1.13
N GLY A 103 -8.95 -25.54 -0.73
CA GLY A 103 -8.82 -27.00 -0.80
C GLY A 103 -8.79 -27.64 0.58
#